data_AF-Q6XI61-F1
#
_entry.id   AF-Q6XI61-F1
#
_cell.length_a   1.000
_cell.length_b   1.000
_cell.length_c   1.000
_cell.angle_alpha   90.00
_cell.angle_beta   90.00
_cell.angle_gamma   90.00
#
_symmetry.space_group_name_H-M   'P 1'
#
loop_
_entity.id
_entity.type
_entity.pdbx_description
1 polymer ?
#
loop_
_entity_poly.entity_id
_entity_poly.type
_entity_poly.pdbx_seq_one_letter_code
_entity_poly.pdbx_strand_id
1 'polypeptide(L)'
;FYQTYFTDILMQIFSVVTDTSHTAGLPNHAIILAYMFSLVENRKITVNLGPIPDNMIFIQEYVASLLKSAFNHLSDNQIKVFVTGLFNLDENVQAFKEHLRDFLIQIREATGEDDSDLYLEEREAALAEEQSNKHQMQRNIPGMLNPHELPEDMQDE
;
A
#
# COMPACT_ATOMS: atom_id res chain seq x y z
N PHE A 1 -14.71 5.99 -19.68
CA PHE A 1 -14.20 5.21 -18.53
C PHE A 1 -13.77 6.14 -17.40
N TYR A 2 -12.65 6.87 -17.49
CA TYR A 2 -12.15 7.70 -16.39
C TYR A 2 -13.17 8.72 -15.86
N GLN A 3 -13.86 9.46 -16.73
CA GLN A 3 -14.89 10.41 -16.32
C GLN A 3 -16.05 9.78 -15.51
N THR A 4 -16.37 8.50 -15.76
CA THR A 4 -17.50 7.83 -15.12
C THR A 4 -17.09 7.07 -13.87
N TYR A 5 -15.90 6.43 -13.88
CA TYR A 5 -15.55 5.42 -12.87
C TYR A 5 -14.33 5.78 -12.03
N PHE A 6 -13.55 6.81 -12.38
CA PHE A 6 -12.29 7.07 -11.68
C PHE A 6 -12.51 7.42 -10.21
N THR A 7 -13.40 8.37 -9.92
CA THR A 7 -13.73 8.78 -8.54
C THR A 7 -14.41 7.67 -7.76
N ASP A 8 -15.27 6.88 -8.42
CA ASP A 8 -15.97 5.76 -7.80
C ASP A 8 -14.99 4.65 -7.37
N ILE A 9 -14.07 4.27 -8.25
CA ILE A 9 -13.01 3.30 -7.95
C ILE A 9 -12.11 3.85 -6.84
N LEU A 10 -11.71 5.12 -6.90
CA LEU A 10 -10.86 5.76 -5.91
C LEU A 10 -11.52 5.71 -4.52
N MET A 11 -12.78 6.09 -4.43
CA MET A 11 -13.56 6.06 -3.18
C MET A 11 -13.68 4.63 -2.63
N GLN A 12 -13.98 3.64 -3.48
CA GLN A 12 -14.10 2.24 -3.06
C GLN A 12 -12.77 1.71 -2.51
N ILE A 13 -11.65 2.02 -3.16
CA ILE A 13 -10.33 1.60 -2.67
C ILE A 13 -10.02 2.26 -1.33
N PHE A 14 -10.25 3.57 -1.18
CA PHE A 14 -10.05 4.25 0.11
C PHE A 14 -10.92 3.63 1.21
N SER A 15 -12.19 3.32 0.92
CA SER A 15 -13.08 2.68 1.88
C SER A 15 -12.56 1.33 2.36
N VAL A 16 -11.92 0.54 1.49
CA VAL A 16 -11.33 -0.76 1.84
C VAL A 16 -10.00 -0.58 2.58
N VAL A 17 -9.13 0.33 2.13
CA VAL A 17 -7.83 0.60 2.75
C VAL A 17 -8.00 1.08 4.19
N THR A 18 -9.03 1.87 4.48
CA THR A 18 -9.29 2.37 5.83
C THR A 18 -10.10 1.42 6.70
N ASP A 19 -10.54 0.28 6.18
CA ASP A 19 -11.23 -0.76 6.97
C ASP A 19 -10.21 -1.68 7.62
N THR A 20 -10.33 -1.85 8.95
CA THR A 20 -9.43 -2.70 9.73
C THR A 20 -9.50 -4.17 9.36
N SER A 21 -10.57 -4.61 8.70
CA SER A 21 -10.77 -6.00 8.30
C SER A 21 -9.97 -6.40 7.05
N HIS A 22 -9.33 -5.45 6.36
CA HIS A 22 -8.75 -5.65 5.03
C HIS A 22 -7.26 -5.27 4.93
N THR A 23 -6.54 -5.22 6.05
CA THR A 23 -5.12 -4.80 6.10
C THR A 23 -4.18 -5.68 5.29
N ALA A 24 -4.47 -6.96 5.13
CA ALA A 24 -3.72 -7.87 4.26
C ALA A 24 -3.73 -7.43 2.77
N GLY A 25 -4.69 -6.59 2.36
CA GLY A 25 -4.77 -6.05 1.01
C GLY A 25 -3.90 -4.80 0.76
N LEU A 26 -3.29 -4.24 1.80
CA LEU A 26 -2.61 -2.94 1.75
C LEU A 26 -1.55 -2.81 0.63
N PRO A 27 -0.68 -3.80 0.35
CA PRO A 27 0.29 -3.67 -0.74
C PRO A 27 -0.36 -3.55 -2.11
N ASN A 28 -1.41 -4.35 -2.36
CA ASN A 28 -2.13 -4.30 -3.63
C ASN A 28 -2.86 -2.96 -3.78
N HIS A 29 -3.46 -2.46 -2.69
CA HIS A 29 -4.07 -1.14 -2.71
C HIS A 29 -3.05 -0.01 -2.93
N ALA A 30 -1.86 -0.10 -2.33
CA ALA A 30 -0.78 0.86 -2.56
C ALA A 30 -0.37 0.89 -4.03
N ILE A 31 -0.23 -0.27 -4.68
CA ILE A 31 0.09 -0.36 -6.12
C ILE A 31 -1.00 0.32 -6.96
N ILE A 32 -2.27 0.01 -6.70
CA ILE A 32 -3.38 0.54 -7.50
C ILE A 32 -3.51 2.07 -7.30
N LEU A 33 -3.45 2.53 -6.05
CA LEU A 33 -3.55 3.96 -5.75
C LEU A 33 -2.37 4.74 -6.35
N ALA A 34 -1.13 4.29 -6.15
CA ALA A 34 0.05 4.91 -6.76
C ALA A 34 -0.08 5.02 -8.29
N TYR A 35 -0.58 3.96 -8.94
CA TYR A 35 -0.85 4.01 -10.37
C TYR A 35 -1.96 5.03 -10.74
N MET A 36 -3.05 5.09 -9.97
CA MET A 36 -4.13 6.04 -10.22
C MET A 36 -3.68 7.50 -10.04
N PHE A 37 -2.89 7.81 -9.01
CA PHE A 37 -2.36 9.14 -8.77
C PHE A 37 -1.36 9.55 -9.86
N SER A 38 -0.44 8.66 -10.26
CA SER A 38 0.53 8.94 -11.33
C SER A 38 -0.14 9.15 -12.70
N LEU A 39 -1.29 8.53 -12.97
CA LEU A 39 -2.09 8.82 -14.18
C LEU A 39 -2.61 10.27 -14.20
N VAL A 40 -3.01 10.79 -13.03
CA VAL A 40 -3.50 12.17 -12.88
C VAL A 40 -2.33 13.15 -12.99
N GLU A 41 -1.25 12.91 -12.24
CA GLU A 41 -0.07 13.79 -12.20
C GLU A 41 0.60 13.92 -13.57
N ASN A 42 0.82 12.79 -14.25
CA ASN A 42 1.42 12.76 -15.59
C ASN A 42 0.47 13.18 -16.72
N ARG A 43 -0.72 13.71 -16.38
CA ARG A 43 -1.74 14.19 -17.33
C ARG A 43 -2.14 13.13 -18.38
N LYS A 44 -2.11 11.84 -18.01
CA LYS A 44 -2.53 10.74 -18.89
C LYS A 44 -4.05 10.70 -19.04
N ILE A 45 -4.78 11.23 -18.06
CA ILE A 45 -6.23 11.39 -18.11
C ILE A 45 -6.56 12.73 -18.77
N THR A 46 -6.94 12.68 -20.06
CA THR A 46 -7.24 13.88 -20.87
C THR A 46 -8.68 14.38 -20.74
N VAL A 47 -9.57 13.53 -20.21
CA VAL A 47 -10.97 13.89 -19.95
C VAL A 47 -11.11 14.59 -18.61
N ASN A 48 -12.04 15.53 -18.51
CA ASN A 48 -12.33 16.21 -17.25
C ASN A 48 -13.01 15.24 -16.26
N LEU A 49 -12.48 15.14 -15.06
CA LEU A 49 -12.97 14.25 -14.00
C LEU A 49 -14.05 14.88 -13.12
N GLY A 50 -14.19 16.20 -13.11
CA GLY A 50 -15.07 16.88 -12.18
C GLY A 50 -15.49 18.29 -12.60
N PRO A 51 -16.08 19.08 -11.70
CA PRO A 51 -16.45 20.46 -11.99
C PRO A 51 -15.24 21.39 -12.15
N ILE A 52 -14.06 21.00 -11.64
CA ILE A 52 -12.81 21.76 -11.72
C ILE A 52 -12.04 21.30 -12.97
N PRO A 53 -11.63 22.22 -13.87
CA PRO A 53 -10.93 21.85 -15.11
C PRO A 53 -9.58 21.16 -14.92
N ASP A 54 -8.88 21.45 -13.82
CA ASP A 54 -7.61 20.81 -13.48
C ASP A 54 -7.87 19.54 -12.67
N ASN A 55 -7.66 18.38 -13.31
CA ASN A 55 -7.87 17.07 -12.70
C ASN A 55 -7.03 16.86 -11.43
N MET A 56 -5.82 17.42 -11.35
CA MET A 56 -4.96 17.25 -10.18
C MET A 56 -5.56 17.98 -8.98
N ILE A 57 -5.94 19.24 -9.16
CA ILE A 57 -6.59 20.06 -8.12
C ILE A 57 -7.90 19.41 -7.71
N PHE A 58 -8.71 18.97 -8.67
CA PHE A 58 -9.98 18.30 -8.41
C PHE A 58 -9.80 17.07 -7.52
N ILE A 59 -8.87 16.17 -7.86
CA ILE A 59 -8.66 14.93 -7.10
C ILE A 59 -8.10 15.21 -5.70
N GLN A 60 -7.22 16.20 -5.54
CA GLN A 60 -6.74 16.63 -4.22
C GLN A 60 -7.90 17.09 -3.32
N GLU A 61 -8.77 17.96 -3.83
CA GLU A 61 -9.94 18.44 -3.07
C GLU A 61 -10.95 17.33 -2.80
N TYR A 62 -11.19 16.46 -3.80
CA TYR A 62 -12.09 15.33 -3.66
C TYR A 62 -11.63 14.37 -2.56
N VAL A 63 -10.38 13.92 -2.59
CA VAL A 63 -9.83 13.01 -1.56
C VAL A 63 -9.80 13.69 -0.20
N ALA A 64 -9.41 14.96 -0.12
CA ALA A 64 -9.45 15.71 1.14
C ALA A 64 -10.86 15.77 1.74
N SER A 65 -11.88 16.01 0.92
CA SER A 65 -13.28 16.05 1.35
C SER A 65 -13.78 14.67 1.80
N LEU A 66 -13.39 13.61 1.09
CA LEU A 66 -13.72 12.21 1.44
C LEU A 66 -13.16 11.86 2.83
N LEU A 67 -11.88 12.12 3.06
CA LEU A 67 -11.22 11.84 4.32
C LEU A 67 -11.76 12.69 5.47
N LYS A 68 -12.06 13.97 5.22
CA LYS A 68 -12.65 14.84 6.24
C LYS A 68 -14.04 14.36 6.67
N SER A 69 -14.83 13.87 5.72
CA SER A 69 -16.15 13.30 6.00
C SER A 69 -16.07 11.99 6.77
N ALA A 70 -15.08 11.14 6.49
CA ALA A 70 -14.91 9.84 7.13
C ALA A 70 -14.27 9.94 8.52
N PHE A 71 -13.29 10.84 8.70
CA PHE A 71 -12.46 10.94 9.89
C PHE A 71 -12.49 12.36 10.46
N ASN A 72 -13.62 12.71 11.10
CA ASN A 72 -13.85 14.07 11.63
C ASN A 72 -12.84 14.51 12.72
N HIS A 73 -12.12 13.56 13.32
CA HIS A 73 -11.09 13.80 14.32
C HIS A 73 -9.75 14.25 13.71
N LEU A 74 -9.55 14.06 12.40
CA LEU A 74 -8.35 14.53 11.71
C LEU A 74 -8.39 16.04 11.47
N SER A 75 -7.26 16.69 11.74
CA SER A 75 -7.06 18.09 11.42
C SER A 75 -6.92 18.29 9.90
N ASP A 76 -7.28 19.48 9.42
CA ASP A 76 -7.16 19.82 8.00
C ASP A 76 -5.70 19.77 7.52
N ASN A 77 -4.76 20.06 8.43
CA ASN A 77 -3.33 19.96 8.13
C ASN A 77 -2.88 18.50 7.93
N GLN A 78 -3.35 17.56 8.76
CA GLN A 78 -3.05 16.13 8.59
C GLN A 78 -3.58 15.61 7.26
N ILE A 79 -4.83 15.95 6.91
CA ILE A 79 -5.44 15.56 5.64
C ILE A 79 -4.65 16.14 4.46
N LYS A 80 -4.27 17.42 4.55
CA LYS A 80 -3.49 18.08 3.49
C LYS A 80 -2.12 17.43 3.29
N VAL A 81 -1.39 17.14 4.38
CA VAL A 81 -0.10 16.46 4.33
C VAL A 81 -0.25 15.08 3.71
N PHE A 82 -1.27 14.32 4.13
CA PHE A 82 -1.53 13.00 3.58
C PHE A 82 -1.80 13.05 2.07
N VAL A 83 -2.77 13.87 1.63
CA VAL A 83 -3.13 14.00 0.21
C VAL A 83 -1.95 14.48 -0.64
N THR A 84 -1.13 15.40 -0.12
CA THR A 84 0.08 15.85 -0.82
C THR A 84 1.10 14.71 -0.97
N GLY A 85 1.28 13.90 0.08
CA GLY A 85 2.16 12.73 0.02
C GLY A 85 1.72 11.67 -0.98
N LEU A 86 0.41 11.50 -1.22
CA LEU A 86 -0.10 10.57 -2.23
C LEU A 86 0.37 10.92 -3.64
N PHE A 87 0.49 12.20 -3.99
CA PHE A 87 1.06 12.59 -5.28
C PHE A 87 2.59 12.51 -5.26
N ASN A 88 3.25 12.99 -4.21
CA ASN A 88 4.72 13.03 -4.16
C ASN A 88 5.40 11.64 -4.14
N LEU A 89 4.68 10.59 -3.77
CA LEU A 89 5.21 9.23 -3.58
C LEU A 89 4.66 8.22 -4.60
N ASP A 90 3.87 8.67 -5.57
CA ASP A 90 3.18 7.78 -6.53
C ASP A 90 4.11 7.01 -7.48
N GLU A 91 5.34 7.45 -7.67
CA GLU A 91 6.38 6.73 -8.41
C GLU A 91 7.13 5.68 -7.58
N ASN A 92 7.01 5.71 -6.24
CA ASN A 92 7.66 4.76 -5.34
C ASN A 92 6.64 4.03 -4.48
N VAL A 93 6.19 2.87 -4.98
CA VAL A 93 5.18 2.03 -4.32
C VAL A 93 5.54 1.68 -2.87
N GLN A 94 6.81 1.42 -2.57
CA GLN A 94 7.23 1.09 -1.20
C GLN A 94 7.04 2.27 -0.26
N ALA A 95 7.49 3.46 -0.65
CA ALA A 95 7.29 4.69 0.12
C ALA A 95 5.81 5.08 0.21
N PHE A 96 5.04 4.87 -0.87
CA PHE A 96 3.59 5.09 -0.89
C PHE A 96 2.87 4.18 0.11
N LYS A 97 3.23 2.90 0.15
CA LYS A 97 2.69 1.92 1.10
C LYS A 97 2.99 2.32 2.55
N GLU A 98 4.22 2.75 2.83
CA GLU A 98 4.61 3.26 4.16
C GLU A 98 3.78 4.51 4.52
N HIS A 99 3.61 5.45 3.59
CA HIS A 99 2.78 6.63 3.82
C HIS A 99 1.30 6.31 4.07
N LEU A 100 0.73 5.32 3.37
CA LEU A 100 -0.60 4.81 3.68
C LEU A 100 -0.66 4.21 5.08
N ARG A 101 0.35 3.42 5.47
CA ARG A 101 0.42 2.79 6.78
C ARG A 101 0.46 3.82 7.90
N ASP A 102 1.33 4.83 7.78
CA ASP A 102 1.47 5.92 8.74
C ASP A 102 0.14 6.69 8.93
N PHE A 103 -0.62 6.84 7.85
CA PHE A 103 -1.94 7.46 7.92
C PHE A 103 -2.98 6.58 8.62
N LEU A 104 -2.96 5.26 8.36
CA LEU A 104 -3.84 4.31 9.06
C LEU A 104 -3.53 4.26 10.56
N ILE A 105 -2.25 4.30 10.95
CA ILE A 105 -1.85 4.39 12.35
C ILE A 105 -2.41 5.67 12.97
N GLN A 106 -2.25 6.83 12.32
CA GLN A 106 -2.80 8.11 12.83
C GLN A 106 -4.32 8.06 13.05
N ILE A 107 -5.06 7.40 12.16
CA ILE A 107 -6.51 7.22 12.33
C ILE A 107 -6.81 6.33 13.55
N ARG A 108 -6.10 5.21 13.67
CA ARG A 108 -6.33 4.21 14.73
C ARG A 108 -5.90 4.67 16.11
N GLU A 109 -4.81 5.43 16.21
CA GLU A 109 -4.37 6.04 17.47
C GLU A 109 -5.44 6.96 18.06
N ALA A 110 -6.21 7.64 17.19
CA ALA A 110 -7.29 8.50 17.62
C ALA A 110 -8.55 7.72 18.07
N THR A 111 -8.76 6.51 17.56
CA THR A 111 -9.92 5.64 17.91
C THR A 111 -9.59 4.60 18.99
N GLY A 112 -8.32 4.37 19.29
CA GLY A 112 -7.84 3.35 20.23
C GLY A 112 -7.84 1.94 19.65
N GLU A 113 -7.80 1.80 18.33
CA GLU A 113 -7.75 0.51 17.63
C GLU A 113 -6.32 -0.04 17.60
N ASP A 114 -6.18 -1.38 17.61
CA ASP A 114 -4.89 -2.06 17.47
C ASP A 114 -4.37 -1.93 16.03
N ASP A 115 -3.06 -1.67 15.88
CA ASP A 115 -2.37 -1.45 14.62
C ASP A 115 -1.30 -2.52 14.31
N SER A 116 -1.19 -3.54 15.18
CA SER A 116 -0.19 -4.60 15.11
C SER A 116 -0.24 -5.42 13.81
N ASP A 117 -1.40 -5.45 13.16
CA ASP A 117 -1.65 -6.19 11.92
C ASP A 117 -1.03 -5.54 10.68
N LEU A 118 -0.78 -4.23 10.69
CA LEU A 118 -0.28 -3.47 9.53
C LEU A 118 1.13 -3.88 9.06
N TYR A 119 1.90 -4.58 9.91
CA TYR A 119 3.27 -5.03 9.65
C TYR A 119 3.40 -6.56 9.51
N LEU A 120 2.30 -7.33 9.56
CA LEU A 120 2.35 -8.79 9.56
C LEU A 120 3.06 -9.34 8.32
N GLU A 121 2.71 -8.84 7.13
CA GLU A 121 3.29 -9.32 5.88
C GLU A 121 4.79 -9.04 5.76
N GLU A 122 5.26 -7.87 6.20
CA GLU A 122 6.70 -7.56 6.23
C GLU A 122 7.46 -8.46 7.18
N ARG A 123 6.82 -8.80 8.32
CA ARG A 123 7.38 -9.74 9.28
C ARG A 123 7.44 -11.16 8.72
N GLU A 124 6.41 -11.60 8.02
CA GLU A 124 6.38 -12.90 7.34
C GLU A 124 7.44 -12.99 6.24
N ALA A 125 7.58 -11.94 5.42
CA ALA A 125 8.59 -11.85 4.36
C ALA A 125 10.01 -11.91 4.95
N ALA A 126 10.29 -11.16 6.01
CA ALA A 126 11.59 -11.19 6.69
C ALA A 126 11.92 -12.57 7.28
N LEU A 127 10.93 -13.25 7.88
CA LEU A 127 11.09 -14.61 8.40
C LEU A 127 11.36 -15.63 7.28
N ALA A 128 10.65 -15.52 6.15
CA ALA A 128 10.86 -16.39 5.00
C ALA A 128 12.24 -16.20 4.36
N GLU A 129 12.70 -14.95 4.26
CA GLU A 129 14.05 -14.63 3.77
C GLU A 129 15.13 -15.20 4.71
N GLU A 130 14.96 -15.05 6.03
CA GLU A 130 15.90 -15.59 7.01
C GLU A 130 15.96 -17.13 6.97
N GLN A 131 14.81 -17.80 6.80
CA GLN A 131 14.74 -19.26 6.62
C GLN A 131 15.42 -19.71 5.33
N SER A 132 15.19 -19.01 4.21
CA SER A 132 15.88 -19.26 2.94
C SER A 132 17.40 -19.13 3.09
N ASN A 133 17.87 -18.06 3.72
CA ASN A 133 19.30 -17.81 3.93
C ASN A 133 19.94 -18.89 4.83
N LYS A 134 19.25 -19.31 5.91
CA LYS A 134 19.69 -20.43 6.75
C LYS A 134 19.80 -21.73 5.96
N HIS A 135 18.81 -22.03 5.11
CA HIS A 135 18.80 -23.23 4.27
C HIS A 135 19.95 -23.23 3.24
N GLN A 136 20.18 -22.10 2.58
CA GLN A 136 21.31 -21.93 1.64
C GLN A 136 22.66 -22.11 2.34
N MET A 137 22.83 -21.52 3.54
CA MET A 137 24.06 -21.67 4.32
C MET A 137 24.31 -23.14 4.71
N GLN A 138 23.26 -23.87 5.10
CA GLN A 138 23.34 -25.28 5.46
C GLN A 138 23.72 -26.17 4.26
N ARG A 139 23.22 -25.86 3.05
CA ARG A 139 23.61 -26.56 1.81
C ARG A 139 25.09 -26.42 1.46
N ASN A 140 25.70 -25.29 1.81
CA ASN A 140 27.10 -25.00 1.47
C ASN A 140 28.11 -25.62 2.47
N ILE A 141 27.63 -26.26 3.56
CA ILE A 141 28.49 -26.90 4.57
C ILE A 141 28.39 -28.42 4.43
N PRO A 142 29.46 -29.10 3.96
CA PRO A 142 29.47 -30.56 3.84
C PRO A 142 29.17 -31.25 5.19
N GLY A 143 28.16 -32.12 5.22
CA GLY A 143 27.78 -32.93 6.39
C GLY A 143 26.72 -32.32 7.33
N MET A 144 26.17 -31.14 7.02
CA MET A 144 25.12 -30.51 7.83
C MET A 144 23.68 -30.79 7.38
N LEU A 145 23.44 -31.26 6.15
CA LEU A 145 22.12 -31.72 5.72
C LEU A 145 21.88 -33.17 6.16
N ASN A 146 20.67 -33.44 6.66
CA ASN A 146 20.20 -34.81 6.85
C ASN A 146 20.10 -35.51 5.47
N PRO A 147 20.67 -36.71 5.27
CA PRO A 147 20.64 -37.41 3.97
C PRO A 147 19.25 -37.63 3.37
N HIS A 148 18.18 -37.53 4.17
CA HIS A 148 16.78 -37.64 3.73
C HIS A 148 16.16 -36.31 3.24
N GLU A 149 16.89 -35.19 3.31
CA GLU A 149 16.42 -33.84 2.90
C GLU A 149 17.08 -33.36 1.60
N LEU A 150 17.90 -34.19 0.98
CA LEU A 150 18.45 -33.93 -0.35
C LEU A 150 17.35 -34.11 -1.40
N PRO A 151 17.09 -33.12 -2.28
CA PRO A 151 16.26 -33.37 -3.46
C PRO A 151 16.89 -34.51 -4.28
N GLU A 152 16.06 -35.43 -4.77
CA GLU A 152 16.48 -36.62 -5.54
C GLU A 152 17.28 -36.31 -6.82
N ASP A 153 17.45 -35.03 -7.20
CA ASP A 153 18.12 -34.60 -8.44
C ASP A 153 19.66 -34.44 -8.33
N MET A 154 20.31 -35.01 -7.31
CA MET A 154 21.79 -35.10 -7.26
C MET A 154 22.31 -36.55 -7.09
N GLN A 155 21.50 -37.55 -7.44
CA GLN A 155 21.99 -38.91 -7.71
C GLN A 155 22.09 -39.11 -9.21
N ASP A 156 23.12 -38.54 -9.84
CA ASP A 156 23.68 -39.03 -11.11
C ASP A 156 25.00 -38.28 -11.40
N GLU A 157 26.10 -38.82 -10.87
CA GLU A 157 27.36 -39.12 -11.59
C GLU A 157 28.28 -40.02 -10.74
#